data_AF-A0A2K3L6G0-F1
#
_entry.id   AF-A0A2K3L6G0-F1
#
_cell.length_a   1.000
_cell.length_b   1.000
_cell.length_c   1.000
_cell.angle_alpha   90.00
_cell.angle_beta   90.00
_cell.angle_gamma   90.00
#
_symmetry.space_group_name_H-M   'P 1'
#
loop_
_entity.id
_entity.type
_entity.pdbx_description
1 polymer ?
#
loop_
_entity_poly.entity_id
_entity_poly.type
_entity_poly.pdbx_seq_one_letter_code
_entity_poly.pdbx_strand_id
1 'polypeptide(L)' 'MPNGIMKDIIVKVNNLLFPVDFTIVDIEEDTDVPIILGRPFLATSCAVIDMEKEELKLRMGDEEQLIYIQ' A
#
# COMPACT_ATOMS: atom_id res chain seq x y z
N MET A 1 -7.52 -17.67 -9.32
CA MET A 1 -8.48 -17.15 -8.32
C MET A 1 -7.68 -16.75 -7.09
N PRO A 2 -7.99 -15.65 -6.39
CA PRO A 2 -7.31 -15.33 -5.14
C PRO A 2 -7.53 -16.45 -4.12
N ASN A 3 -6.51 -16.76 -3.33
CA ASN A 3 -6.55 -17.87 -2.37
C ASN A 3 -7.22 -17.49 -1.06
N GLY A 4 -7.35 -16.19 -0.79
CA GLY A 4 -8.08 -15.69 0.37
C GLY A 4 -8.21 -14.17 0.39
N ILE A 5 -9.06 -13.69 1.29
CA ILE A 5 -9.18 -12.27 1.64
C ILE A 5 -8.91 -12.16 3.14
N MET A 6 -8.00 -11.28 3.52
CA MET A 6 -7.73 -10.95 4.91
C MET A 6 -8.31 -9.57 5.18
N LYS A 7 -9.25 -9.50 6.13
CA LYS A 7 -10.00 -8.28 6.44
C LYS A 7 -9.47 -7.60 7.68
N ASP A 8 -9.72 -6.28 7.76
CA ASP A 8 -9.48 -5.47 8.96
C ASP A 8 -8.01 -5.49 9.46
N ILE A 9 -7.04 -5.55 8.53
CA ILE A 9 -5.62 -5.45 8.90
C ILE A 9 -5.22 -3.99 9.03
N ILE A 10 -4.43 -3.68 10.06
CA ILE A 10 -3.74 -2.39 10.17
C ILE A 10 -2.36 -2.51 9.53
N VAL A 11 -2.12 -1.72 8.50
CA VAL A 11 -0.80 -1.57 7.88
C VAL A 11 -0.10 -0.37 8.47
N LYS A 12 1.12 -0.59 8.96
CA LYS A 12 2.00 0.47 9.45
C LYS A 12 2.97 0.89 8.34
N VAL A 13 2.90 2.15 7.94
CA VAL A 13 3.88 2.78 7.05
C VAL A 13 4.58 3.89 7.82
N ASN A 14 5.80 3.61 8.29
CA ASN A 14 6.50 4.44 9.27
C ASN A 14 5.62 4.75 10.49
N ASN A 15 5.10 5.97 10.61
CA ASN A 15 4.25 6.38 11.74
C ASN A 15 2.75 6.32 11.43
N LEU A 16 2.37 6.11 10.17
CA LEU A 16 0.97 6.08 9.73
C LEU A 16 0.39 4.67 9.87
N LEU A 17 -0.88 4.58 10.24
CA LEU A 17 -1.61 3.33 10.46
C LEU A 17 -2.89 3.32 9.61
N PHE A 18 -2.95 2.44 8.61
CA PHE A 18 -4.08 2.36 7.70
C PHE A 18 -4.86 1.06 7.87
N PRO A 19 -6.18 1.10 8.14
CA PRO A 19 -7.01 -0.09 8.04
C PRO A 19 -7.22 -0.44 6.56
N VAL A 20 -6.96 -1.69 6.18
CA VAL A 20 -7.14 -2.16 4.81
C VAL A 20 -7.43 -3.66 4.75
N ASP A 21 -8.20 -4.04 3.73
CA ASP A 21 -8.42 -5.44 3.36
C ASP A 21 -7.41 -5.86 2.28
N PHE A 22 -6.80 -7.03 2.45
CA PHE A 22 -5.88 -7.62 1.48
C PHE A 22 -6.50 -8.80 0.74
N THR A 23 -6.14 -8.92 -0.53
CA THR A 23 -6.37 -10.14 -1.31
C THR A 23 -5.06 -10.91 -1.39
N ILE A 24 -5.08 -12.17 -0.98
CA ILE A 24 -3.92 -13.06 -1.03
C ILE A 24 -3.99 -13.84 -2.34
N VAL A 25 -2.89 -13.83 -3.09
CA VAL A 25 -2.73 -14.55 -4.36
C VAL A 25 -1.43 -15.34 -4.27
N ASP A 26 -1.48 -16.64 -4.59
CA ASP A 26 -0.26 -17.44 -4.72
C ASP A 26 0.46 -16.98 -5.98
N ILE A 27 1.73 -16.65 -5.80
CA ILE A 27 2.66 -16.36 -6.88
C ILE A 27 3.74 -17.46 -6.89
N GLU A 28 4.40 -17.67 -8.03
CA GLU A 28 5.47 -18.67 -8.14
C GLU A 28 6.65 -18.34 -7.21
N GLU A 29 7.27 -19.39 -6.66
CA GLU A 29 8.20 -19.36 -5.52
C GLU A 29 9.51 -18.59 -5.80
N ASP A 30 9.88 -18.41 -7.07
CA ASP A 30 11.11 -17.72 -7.50
C ASP A 30 10.95 -16.20 -7.68
N THR A 31 9.87 -15.61 -7.16
CA THR A 31 9.60 -14.16 -7.29
C THR A 31 9.72 -13.47 -5.94
N ASP A 32 10.48 -12.36 -5.87
CA ASP A 32 10.36 -11.41 -4.76
C ASP A 32 8.89 -11.06 -4.58
N VAL A 33 8.28 -11.44 -3.44
CA VAL A 33 6.83 -11.32 -3.22
C VAL A 33 6.47 -9.84 -3.07
N PRO A 34 5.96 -9.16 -4.12
CA PRO A 34 5.78 -7.73 -4.05
C PRO A 34 4.46 -7.39 -3.35
N ILE A 35 4.48 -6.40 -2.47
CA ILE A 35 3.24 -5.83 -1.91
C ILE A 35 2.66 -4.87 -2.94
N ILE A 36 1.50 -5.23 -3.49
CA ILE A 36 0.78 -4.39 -4.45
C ILE A 36 -0.22 -3.50 -3.70
N LEU A 37 0.02 -2.19 -3.73
CA LEU A 37 -0.92 -1.21 -3.17
C LEU A 37 -2.06 -0.95 -4.15
N GLY A 38 -3.21 -1.55 -3.89
CA GLY A 38 -4.40 -1.33 -4.70
C GLY A 38 -4.97 0.09 -4.58
N ARG A 39 -5.81 0.47 -5.55
CA ARG A 39 -6.55 1.75 -5.53
C ARG A 39 -7.31 2.01 -4.22
N PRO A 40 -7.95 1.03 -3.55
CA PRO A 40 -8.61 1.27 -2.27
C PRO A 40 -7.66 1.79 -1.18
N PHE A 41 -6.45 1.22 -1.07
CA PHE A 41 -5.43 1.69 -0.12
C PHE A 41 -4.97 3.10 -0.47
N LEU A 42 -4.66 3.36 -1.74
CA LEU A 42 -4.23 4.67 -2.23
C LEU A 42 -5.30 5.75 -1.98
N ALA A 43 -6.58 5.42 -2.16
CA ALA A 43 -7.68 6.32 -1.85
C ALA A 43 -7.80 6.59 -0.33
N THR A 44 -7.67 5.54 0.50
CA THR A 44 -7.77 5.65 1.96
C THR A 44 -6.66 6.53 2.55
N SER A 45 -5.45 6.42 1.98
CA SER A 45 -4.27 7.18 2.39
C SER A 45 -4.12 8.54 1.70
N CYS A 46 -5.13 8.99 0.94
CA CYS A 46 -5.09 10.25 0.19
C CYS A 46 -3.80 10.40 -0.64
N ALA A 47 -3.36 9.28 -1.25
CA ALA A 47 -2.06 9.17 -1.87
C ALA A 47 -1.91 10.14 -3.05
N VAL A 48 -0.72 10.75 -3.15
CA VAL A 48 -0.29 11.54 -4.31
C VAL A 48 0.93 10.85 -4.90
N ILE A 49 0.85 10.52 -6.18
CA ILE A 49 1.93 9.91 -6.93
C ILE A 49 2.47 10.97 -7.89
N ASP A 50 3.71 11.39 -7.66
CA ASP A 50 4.47 12.23 -8.58
C ASP A 50 5.46 11.34 -9.32
N MET A 51 5.12 10.99 -10.57
CA MET A 51 5.94 10.09 -11.39
C MET A 51 7.21 10.77 -11.90
N GLU A 52 7.23 12.09 -12.04
CA GLU A 52 8.42 12.82 -12.51
C GLU A 52 9.50 12.83 -11.42
N LYS A 53 9.09 12.95 -10.16
CA LYS A 53 9.99 12.91 -9.01
C LYS A 53 10.22 11.53 -8.42
N GLU A 54 9.53 10.51 -8.94
CA GLU A 54 9.51 9.16 -8.37
C GLU A 54 9.10 9.16 -6.90
N GLU A 55 8.05 9.91 -6.55
CA GLU A 55 7.59 10.11 -5.18
C GLU A 55 6.15 9.61 -4.98
N LEU A 56 5.95 8.83 -3.90
CA LEU A 56 4.65 8.48 -3.35
C LEU A 56 4.48 9.19 -2.00
N LYS A 57 3.52 10.12 -1.92
CA LYS A 57 3.13 10.78 -0.67
C LYS A 57 1.85 10.15 -0.13
N LEU A 58 1.90 9.63 1.09
CA LEU A 58 0.74 9.13 1.85
C LEU A 58 0.35 10.14 2.94
N ARG A 59 -0.94 10.23 3.27
CA ARG A 59 -1.49 11.19 4.25
C ARG A 59 -2.50 10.54 5.18
N MET A 60 -2.50 10.97 6.44
CA MET A 60 -3.49 10.60 7.45
C MET A 60 -3.75 11.80 8.37
N GLY A 61 -4.88 12.48 8.18
CA GLY A 61 -5.12 13.77 8.82
C GLY A 61 -4.06 14.79 8.39
N ASP A 62 -3.38 15.39 9.37
CA ASP A 62 -2.31 16.37 9.14
C ASP A 62 -0.92 15.72 9.00
N GLU A 63 -0.80 14.40 9.21
CA GLU A 63 0.46 13.67 9.05
C GLU A 63 0.66 13.22 7.59
N GLU A 64 1.90 13.29 7.12
CA GLU A 64 2.29 12.82 5.80
C GLU A 64 3.59 11.99 5.81
N GLN A 65 3.70 11.08 4.86
CA GLN A 65 4.89 10.28 4.63
C GLN A 65 5.26 10.30 3.15
N LEU A 66 6.51 10.68 2.85
CA LEU A 66 7.09 10.60 1.50
C LEU A 66 7.86 9.29 1.34
N ILE A 67 7.68 8.62 0.21
CA ILE A 67 8.32 7.36 -0.17
C ILE A 67 8.87 7.54 -1.59
N TYR A 68 10.11 7.11 -1.84
CA TYR A 68 10.70 7.13 -3.18
C TYR A 68 10.43 5.81 -3.90
N ILE A 69 9.94 5.88 -5.13
CA ILE A 69 9.54 4.75 -5.98
C ILE A 69 10.77 4.38 -6.84
N GLN A 70 11.61 3.45 -6.37
CA GLN A 70 12.79 2.95 -7.10
C GLN A 70 12.44 1.93 -8.17
#